data_AF-A0A1B9N0U1-F1
#
_entry.id   AF-A0A1B9N0U1-F1
#
_cell.length_a   1.000
_cell.length_b   1.000
_cell.length_c   1.000
_cell.angle_alpha   90.00
_cell.angle_beta   90.00
_cell.angle_gamma   90.00
#
_symmetry.space_group_name_H-M   'P 1'
#
loop_
_entity.id
_entity.type
_entity.pdbx_description
1 polymer ?
#
loop_
_entity_poly.entity_id
_entity_poly.type
_entity_poly.pdbx_seq_one_letter_code
_entity_poly.pdbx_strand_id
1 'polypeptide(L)'
;MLNKFKLDHEDIDLFKNSIGNIKKIKQDTVIHKPIKRSQKTVETKKLQHEKDHAEFYFSDNYQPLLQEDPIRYSRENADPYEVKKLRRGFYNPEFFLDLHGLTQQEAKKEIAALIAACLRERAHCACI
;
A
#
# COMPACT_ATOMS: atom_id res chain seq x y z
N MET A 1 -4.75 14.01 33.03
CA MET A 1 -5.66 15.03 32.47
C MET A 1 -6.94 14.36 32.03
N LEU A 2 -7.88 14.14 32.95
CA LEU A 2 -9.18 13.51 32.71
C LEU A 2 -10.19 14.36 33.50
N ASN A 3 -11.32 14.74 32.89
CA ASN A 3 -12.40 15.60 33.44
C ASN A 3 -12.37 17.11 33.12
N LYS A 4 -11.75 17.57 32.02
CA LYS A 4 -11.85 18.99 31.63
C LYS A 4 -13.21 19.39 31.00
N PHE A 5 -14.08 18.42 30.71
CA PHE A 5 -15.36 18.65 30.00
C PHE A 5 -16.57 18.05 30.71
N LYS A 6 -16.45 17.68 31.99
CA LYS A 6 -17.60 17.16 32.74
C LYS A 6 -18.35 18.37 33.29
N LEU A 7 -19.45 18.76 32.63
CA LEU A 7 -20.32 19.82 33.13
C LEU A 7 -21.03 19.35 34.40
N ASP A 8 -21.12 20.25 35.37
CA ASP A 8 -21.89 20.02 36.59
C ASP A 8 -23.39 20.18 36.32
N HIS A 9 -24.22 19.61 37.19
CA HIS A 9 -25.67 19.65 37.05
C HIS A 9 -26.20 21.09 37.12
N GLU A 10 -25.60 21.92 37.98
CA GLU A 10 -25.95 23.33 38.14
C GLU A 10 -25.72 24.13 36.85
N ASP A 11 -24.58 23.91 36.18
CA ASP A 11 -24.26 24.57 34.90
C ASP A 11 -25.26 24.18 33.80
N ILE A 12 -25.68 22.92 33.78
CA ILE A 12 -26.67 22.40 32.82
C ILE A 12 -28.03 23.05 33.05
N ASP A 13 -28.45 23.23 34.30
CA ASP A 13 -29.75 23.81 34.63
C ASP A 13 -29.76 25.33 34.44
N LEU A 14 -28.67 26.03 34.76
CA LEU A 14 -28.49 27.45 34.42
C LEU A 14 -28.59 27.66 32.90
N PHE A 15 -27.93 26.81 32.11
CA PHE A 15 -28.01 26.85 30.66
C PHE A 15 -29.45 26.67 30.16
N LYS A 16 -30.16 25.62 30.60
CA LYS A 16 -31.57 25.40 30.22
C LYS A 16 -32.47 26.59 30.57
N ASN A 17 -32.29 27.17 31.77
CA ASN A 17 -33.08 28.31 32.22
C ASN A 17 -32.80 29.57 31.38
N SER A 18 -31.54 29.79 30.97
CA SER A 18 -31.17 30.95 30.15
C SER A 18 -31.71 30.93 28.73
N ILE A 19 -31.88 29.73 28.14
CA ILE A 19 -32.35 29.56 26.75
C ILE A 19 -33.88 29.55 26.69
N GLY A 20 -34.53 29.14 27.78
CA GLY A 20 -35.98 29.06 27.88
C GLY A 20 -36.59 27.96 27.00
N ASN A 21 -37.85 28.15 26.61
CA ASN A 21 -38.62 27.16 25.86
C ASN A 21 -38.19 27.10 24.38
N ILE A 22 -37.34 26.13 24.05
CA ILE A 22 -36.94 25.84 22.67
C ILE A 22 -37.78 24.72 22.04
N LYS A 23 -38.23 24.96 20.81
CA LYS A 23 -38.90 23.95 19.99
C LYS A 23 -37.89 23.33 19.03
N LYS A 24 -37.73 22.01 19.08
CA LYS A 24 -36.87 21.28 18.15
C LYS A 24 -37.37 21.50 16.71
N ILE A 25 -36.46 21.93 15.83
CA ILE A 25 -36.74 22.08 14.41
C ILE A 25 -36.95 20.67 13.83
N LYS A 26 -38.05 20.45 13.09
CA LYS A 26 -38.27 19.20 12.35
C LYS A 26 -37.29 19.19 11.17
N GLN A 27 -36.29 18.33 11.27
CA GLN A 27 -35.40 18.00 10.16
C GLN A 27 -35.89 16.70 9.53
N ASP A 28 -35.94 16.66 8.20
CA ASP A 28 -36.20 15.44 7.45
C ASP A 28 -34.90 14.62 7.40
N THR A 29 -34.60 13.95 8.51
CA THR A 29 -33.33 13.22 8.66
C THR A 29 -33.48 11.83 8.06
N VAL A 30 -33.02 11.66 6.82
CA VAL A 30 -32.89 10.32 6.21
C VAL A 30 -31.75 9.59 6.90
N ILE A 31 -32.08 8.64 7.78
CA ILE A 31 -31.09 7.77 8.43
C ILE A 31 -30.63 6.73 7.41
N HIS A 32 -29.52 6.98 6.74
CA HIS A 32 -28.87 5.98 5.92
C HIS A 32 -28.36 4.84 6.81
N LYS A 33 -28.91 3.63 6.64
CA LYS A 33 -28.38 2.45 7.30
C LYS A 33 -26.93 2.24 6.83
N PRO A 34 -25.97 2.00 7.74
CA PRO A 34 -24.61 1.68 7.33
C PRO A 34 -24.66 0.43 6.45
N ILE A 35 -24.21 0.57 5.22
CA ILE A 35 -24.12 -0.55 4.28
C ILE A 35 -23.12 -1.53 4.87
N LYS A 36 -23.59 -2.67 5.37
CA LYS A 36 -22.73 -3.78 5.79
C LYS A 36 -22.02 -4.31 4.55
N ARG A 37 -20.81 -3.81 4.29
CA ARG A 37 -19.95 -4.35 3.23
C ARG A 37 -19.64 -5.79 3.60
N SER A 38 -19.92 -6.73 2.70
CA SER A 38 -19.58 -8.14 2.93
C SER A 38 -18.06 -8.27 3.03
N GLN A 39 -17.56 -9.16 3.89
CA GLN A 39 -16.12 -9.43 4.00
C GLN A 39 -15.52 -9.79 2.63
N LYS A 40 -16.25 -10.58 1.84
CA LYS A 40 -15.88 -10.96 0.47
C LYS A 40 -15.66 -9.76 -0.46
N THR A 41 -16.50 -8.73 -0.37
CA THR A 41 -16.34 -7.48 -1.15
C THR A 41 -15.20 -6.59 -0.68
N VAL A 42 -14.77 -6.74 0.58
CA VAL A 42 -13.61 -6.01 1.11
C VAL A 42 -12.31 -6.70 0.68
N GLU A 43 -12.28 -8.03 0.73
CA GLU A 43 -11.15 -8.84 0.28
C GLU A 43 -10.87 -8.67 -1.22
N THR A 44 -11.89 -8.73 -2.07
CA THR A 44 -11.71 -8.50 -3.51
C THR A 44 -11.19 -7.11 -3.81
N LYS A 45 -11.71 -6.08 -3.14
CA LYS A 45 -11.20 -4.71 -3.29
C LYS A 45 -9.75 -4.58 -2.84
N LYS A 46 -9.36 -5.27 -1.76
CA LYS A 46 -7.97 -5.25 -1.28
C LYS A 46 -7.03 -5.91 -2.30
N LEU A 47 -7.40 -7.08 -2.82
CA LEU A 47 -6.67 -7.76 -3.90
C LEU A 47 -6.54 -6.91 -5.16
N GLN A 48 -7.62 -6.22 -5.56
CA GLN A 48 -7.58 -5.30 -6.69
C GLN A 48 -6.59 -4.16 -6.43
N HIS A 49 -6.68 -3.54 -5.26
CA HIS A 49 -5.82 -2.43 -4.89
C HIS A 49 -4.35 -2.84 -4.83
N GLU A 50 -4.03 -4.03 -4.29
CA GLU A 50 -2.66 -4.57 -4.28
C GLU A 50 -2.11 -4.78 -5.70
N LYS A 51 -2.96 -5.23 -6.64
CA LYS A 51 -2.59 -5.33 -8.06
C LYS A 51 -2.37 -3.96 -8.70
N ASP A 52 -3.24 -3.00 -8.43
CA ASP A 52 -3.17 -1.65 -9.00
C ASP A 52 -1.92 -0.90 -8.48
N HIS A 53 -1.52 -1.12 -7.22
CA HIS A 53 -0.26 -0.58 -6.68
C HIS A 53 0.96 -1.18 -7.36
N ALA A 54 0.92 -2.47 -7.73
CA ALA A 54 2.01 -3.14 -8.44
C ALA A 54 2.30 -2.50 -9.82
N GLU A 55 1.31 -1.89 -10.48
CA GLU A 55 1.55 -1.24 -11.77
C GLU A 55 2.33 0.09 -11.68
N PHE A 56 2.38 0.75 -10.51
CA PHE A 56 3.00 2.08 -10.37
C PHE A 56 4.51 2.06 -10.03
N TYR A 57 5.15 0.89 -9.94
CA TYR A 57 6.54 0.80 -9.46
C TYR A 57 7.61 1.30 -10.44
N PHE A 58 7.29 1.46 -11.73
CA PHE A 58 8.28 1.76 -12.77
C PHE A 58 7.97 3.06 -13.51
N SER A 59 9.00 3.88 -13.75
CA SER A 59 8.88 5.10 -14.56
C SER A 59 8.97 4.79 -16.04
N ASP A 60 7.99 5.24 -16.82
CA ASP A 60 8.04 5.13 -18.29
C ASP A 60 8.90 6.22 -18.95
N ASN A 61 9.15 7.32 -18.24
CA ASN A 61 9.76 8.53 -18.81
C ASN A 61 11.30 8.55 -18.73
N TYR A 62 11.92 7.55 -18.11
CA TYR A 62 13.37 7.50 -17.91
C TYR A 62 13.96 6.28 -18.59
N GLN A 63 14.81 6.53 -19.59
CA GLN A 63 15.59 5.49 -20.25
C GLN A 63 17.08 5.86 -20.14
N PRO A 64 17.85 5.20 -19.26
CA PRO A 64 19.27 5.46 -19.14
C PRO A 64 20.00 4.97 -20.39
N LEU A 65 21.05 5.68 -20.79
CA LEU A 65 22.03 5.16 -21.74
C LEU A 65 22.86 4.09 -21.03
N LEU A 66 22.59 2.82 -21.34
CA LEU A 66 23.36 1.70 -20.81
C LEU A 66 24.62 1.51 -21.65
N GLN A 67 25.74 1.21 -20.98
CA GLN A 67 26.96 0.77 -21.65
C GLN A 67 26.80 -0.69 -22.13
N GLU A 68 27.68 -1.15 -23.03
CA GLU A 68 27.65 -2.55 -23.49
C GLU A 68 28.06 -3.57 -22.42
N ASP A 69 28.49 -3.09 -21.26
CA ASP A 69 28.81 -3.95 -20.13
C ASP A 69 27.55 -4.57 -19.50
N PRO A 70 27.69 -5.75 -18.85
CA PRO A 70 26.59 -6.37 -18.12
C PRO A 70 26.01 -5.40 -17.08
N ILE A 71 24.68 -5.27 -17.07
CA ILE A 71 23.96 -4.42 -16.13
C ILE A 71 24.26 -4.86 -14.71
N ARG A 72 24.77 -3.94 -13.88
CA ARG A 72 25.09 -4.19 -12.47
C ARG A 72 24.63 -3.02 -11.64
N TYR A 73 24.05 -3.32 -10.49
CA TYR A 73 23.62 -2.33 -9.53
C TYR A 73 23.91 -2.82 -8.11
N SER A 74 24.43 -1.92 -7.28
CA SER A 74 24.55 -2.10 -5.84
C SER A 74 24.11 -0.80 -5.19
N ARG A 75 23.32 -0.89 -4.12
CA ARG A 75 22.93 0.29 -3.33
C ARG A 75 24.19 0.89 -2.67
N GLU A 76 24.25 2.21 -2.55
CA GLU A 76 25.41 2.94 -1.99
C GLU A 76 25.86 2.43 -0.61
N ASN A 77 24.90 2.03 0.24
CA ASN A 77 25.16 1.53 1.59
C ASN A 77 25.14 0.00 1.70
N ALA A 78 25.19 -0.73 0.58
CA ALA A 78 25.30 -2.19 0.59
C ALA A 78 26.76 -2.63 0.72
N ASP A 79 26.98 -3.82 1.30
CA ASP A 79 28.31 -4.41 1.34
C ASP A 79 28.84 -4.62 -0.11
N PRO A 80 30.02 -4.07 -0.46
CA PRO A 80 30.62 -4.24 -1.80
C PRO A 80 30.77 -5.71 -2.22
N TYR A 81 30.80 -6.64 -1.28
CA TYR A 81 30.91 -8.08 -1.54
C TYR A 81 29.59 -8.72 -1.98
N GLU A 82 28.44 -8.05 -1.85
CA GLU A 82 27.13 -8.63 -2.21
C GLU A 82 27.04 -9.01 -3.68
N VAL A 83 27.47 -8.13 -4.58
CA VAL A 83 27.51 -8.43 -6.03
C VAL A 83 28.46 -9.59 -6.33
N LYS A 84 29.55 -9.72 -5.58
CA LYS A 84 30.52 -10.82 -5.74
C LYS A 84 29.94 -12.15 -5.24
N LYS A 85 29.14 -12.14 -4.16
CA LYS A 85 28.39 -13.30 -3.65
C LYS A 85 27.33 -13.75 -4.66
N LEU A 86 26.54 -12.82 -5.20
CA LEU A 86 25.57 -13.07 -6.28
C LEU A 86 26.23 -13.77 -7.48
N ARG A 87 27.30 -13.20 -8.03
CA ARG A 87 28.01 -13.78 -9.19
C ARG A 87 28.58 -15.18 -8.91
N ARG A 88 28.91 -15.48 -7.66
CA ARG A 88 29.45 -16.79 -7.24
C ARG A 88 28.37 -17.82 -6.93
N GLY A 89 27.09 -17.45 -6.99
CA GLY A 89 25.98 -18.35 -6.65
C GLY A 89 25.80 -18.58 -5.16
N PHE A 90 26.27 -17.67 -4.29
CA PHE A 90 25.98 -17.76 -2.84
C PHE A 90 24.49 -17.53 -2.54
N TYR A 91 23.81 -16.81 -3.44
CA TYR A 91 22.37 -16.61 -3.38
C TYR A 91 21.73 -17.48 -4.46
N ASN A 92 21.01 -18.52 -4.02
CA ASN A 92 20.22 -19.34 -4.92
C ASN A 92 18.88 -18.65 -5.15
N PRO A 93 18.47 -18.44 -6.41
CA PRO A 93 17.18 -17.84 -6.71
C PRO A 93 16.04 -18.77 -6.28
N GLU A 94 15.07 -18.20 -5.55
CA GLU A 94 13.86 -18.89 -5.11
C GLU A 94 12.75 -18.78 -6.15
N PHE A 95 12.79 -17.72 -6.95
CA PHE A 95 11.88 -17.48 -8.07
C PHE A 95 12.64 -17.32 -9.37
N PHE A 96 12.01 -17.79 -10.45
CA PHE A 96 12.46 -17.61 -11.82
C PHE A 96 11.32 -16.98 -12.62
N LEU A 97 11.60 -15.87 -13.30
CA LEU A 97 10.65 -15.18 -14.15
C LEU A 97 11.16 -15.20 -15.59
N ASP A 98 10.36 -15.73 -16.51
CA ASP A 98 10.66 -15.66 -17.94
C ASP A 98 9.87 -14.51 -18.56
N LEU A 99 10.59 -13.59 -19.22
CA LEU A 99 10.00 -12.43 -19.89
C LEU A 99 9.98 -12.56 -21.42
N HIS A 100 10.44 -13.69 -21.99
CA HIS A 100 10.47 -13.86 -23.44
C HIS A 100 9.06 -13.85 -24.03
N GLY A 101 8.90 -13.11 -25.14
CA GLY A 101 7.63 -12.99 -25.85
C GLY A 101 6.64 -12.01 -25.24
N LEU A 102 6.97 -11.36 -24.11
CA LEU A 102 6.14 -10.33 -23.51
C LEU A 102 6.42 -8.95 -24.12
N THR A 103 5.39 -8.12 -24.21
CA THR A 103 5.55 -6.69 -24.46
C THR A 103 6.20 -6.01 -23.25
N GLN A 104 6.75 -4.82 -23.45
CA GLN A 104 7.35 -4.05 -22.34
C GLN A 104 6.33 -3.79 -21.21
N GLN A 105 5.06 -3.55 -21.56
CA GLN A 105 4.01 -3.30 -20.56
C GLN A 105 3.69 -4.56 -19.75
N GLU A 106 3.62 -5.73 -20.39
CA GLU A 106 3.41 -7.00 -19.70
C GLU A 106 4.60 -7.35 -18.82
N ALA A 107 5.82 -7.22 -19.34
CA ALA A 107 7.03 -7.50 -18.57
C ALA A 107 7.13 -6.63 -17.30
N LYS A 108 6.73 -5.34 -17.38
CA LYS A 108 6.68 -4.47 -16.19
C LYS A 108 5.73 -5.02 -15.11
N LYS A 109 4.55 -5.51 -15.50
CA LYS A 109 3.58 -6.09 -14.56
C LYS A 109 4.11 -7.36 -13.92
N GLU A 110 4.74 -8.22 -14.70
CA GLU A 110 5.34 -9.47 -14.21
C GLU A 110 6.50 -9.21 -13.24
N ILE A 111 7.41 -8.27 -13.55
CA ILE A 111 8.50 -7.90 -12.65
C ILE A 111 7.94 -7.30 -11.34
N ALA A 112 6.91 -6.45 -11.41
CA ALA A 112 6.30 -5.90 -10.20
C ALA A 112 5.65 -6.99 -9.33
N ALA A 113 4.94 -7.93 -9.96
CA ALA A 113 4.34 -9.07 -9.29
C ALA A 113 5.40 -9.96 -8.62
N LEU A 114 6.52 -10.21 -9.31
CA LEU A 114 7.67 -10.94 -8.77
C LEU A 114 8.22 -10.25 -7.51
N ILE A 115 8.49 -8.94 -7.56
CA ILE A 115 9.01 -8.19 -6.40
C ILE A 115 8.02 -8.27 -5.22
N ALA A 116 6.72 -8.11 -5.48
CA ALA A 116 5.70 -8.24 -4.44
C ALA A 116 5.66 -9.65 -3.83
N ALA A 117 5.80 -10.70 -4.65
CA ALA A 117 5.90 -12.08 -4.19
C ALA A 117 7.14 -12.30 -3.33
N CYS A 118 8.31 -11.82 -3.75
CA CYS A 118 9.56 -11.89 -2.97
C CYS A 118 9.41 -11.25 -1.59
N LEU A 119 8.78 -10.07 -1.51
CA LEU A 119 8.53 -9.39 -0.23
C LEU A 119 7.57 -10.17 0.68
N ARG A 120 6.51 -10.75 0.10
CA ARG A 120 5.50 -11.53 0.85
C ARG A 120 6.08 -12.84 1.40
N GLU A 121 6.88 -13.54 0.58
CA GLU A 121 7.43 -14.85 0.90
C GLU A 121 8.81 -14.75 1.57
N ARG A 122 9.33 -13.53 1.72
CA ARG A 122 10.66 -13.22 2.26
C ARG A 122 11.79 -13.89 1.46
N ALA A 123 11.58 -14.05 0.16
CA ALA A 123 12.63 -14.51 -0.73
C ALA A 123 13.69 -13.45 -0.91
N HIS A 124 14.96 -13.86 -0.83
CA HIS A 124 16.11 -12.97 -0.86
C HIS A 124 16.73 -12.84 -2.25
N CYS A 125 16.47 -13.81 -3.13
CA CYS A 125 17.03 -13.84 -4.48
C CYS A 125 15.99 -14.36 -5.48
N ALA A 126 15.94 -13.71 -6.64
CA ALA A 126 15.14 -14.14 -7.78
C ALA A 126 15.97 -13.97 -9.07
N CYS A 127 15.67 -14.78 -10.06
CA CYS A 127 16.21 -14.70 -11.40
C CYS A 127 15.12 -14.23 -12.37
N ILE A 128 15.51 -13.34 -13.28
CA ILE A 128 14.68 -12.79 -14.36
C ILE A 128 15.42 -13.05 -15.67
#